data_AF-A0A970DD28-F1
#
_entry.id   AF-A0A970DD28-F1
#
_cell.length_a   1.000
_cell.length_b   1.000
_cell.length_c   1.000
_cell.angle_alpha   90.00
_cell.angle_beta   90.00
_cell.angle_gamma   90.00
#
_symmetry.space_group_name_H-M   'P 1'
#
loop_
_entity.id
_entity.type
_entity.pdbx_description
1 polymer ?
#
loop_
_entity_poly.entity_id
_entity_poly.type
_entity_poly.pdbx_seq_one_letter_code
_entity_poly.pdbx_strand_id
1 'polypeptide(L)'
;MIALRFLLVGILVLMMLEVTRLIRGPYAADRIVVVNSLTTKICTIILLLAFLQNNFSFIDVVIVFTLCGLVGTIATLRFLLPVNHEKAVAKLADIYAQTTPKD
;
A
#
# COMPACT_ATOMS: atom_id res chain seq x y z
N MET A 1 -19.89 0.08 -23.03
CA MET A 1 -18.76 -0.80 -23.45
C MET A 1 -17.49 -0.03 -23.81
N ILE A 2 -17.55 1.04 -24.61
CA ILE A 2 -16.34 1.80 -25.01
C ILE A 2 -15.65 2.51 -23.84
N ALA A 3 -16.40 3.15 -22.94
CA ALA A 3 -15.85 3.81 -21.75
C ALA A 3 -15.04 2.85 -20.85
N LEU A 4 -15.48 1.59 -20.77
CA LEU A 4 -14.83 0.56 -19.98
C LEU A 4 -13.44 0.19 -20.52
N ARG A 5 -13.31 0.16 -21.85
CA ARG A 5 -12.03 -0.09 -22.52
C ARG A 5 -11.04 1.04 -22.27
N PHE A 6 -11.50 2.29 -22.32
CA PHE A 6 -10.67 3.45 -21.98
C PHE A 6 -10.21 3.40 -20.52
N LEU A 7 -11.08 3.00 -19.60
CA LEU A 7 -10.74 2.84 -18.19
C LEU A 7 -9.66 1.76 -17.97
N LEU A 8 -9.78 0.60 -18.64
CA LEU A 8 -8.76 -0.46 -18.57
C LEU A 8 -7.40 0.02 -19.08
N VAL A 9 -7.37 0.69 -20.24
CA VAL A 9 -6.14 1.24 -20.80
C VAL A 9 -5.53 2.27 -19.85
N GLY A 10 -6.36 3.17 -19.29
CA GLY A 10 -5.91 4.15 -18.30
C GLY A 10 -5.28 3.51 -17.06
N ILE A 11 -5.91 2.47 -16.50
CA ILE A 11 -5.36 1.74 -15.34
C ILE A 11 -4.05 1.05 -15.69
N LEU A 12 -3.93 0.43 -16.87
CA LEU A 12 -2.70 -0.21 -17.31
C LEU A 12 -1.55 0.80 -17.45
N VAL A 13 -1.82 1.98 -18.02
CA VAL A 13 -0.82 3.07 -18.09
C VAL A 13 -0.40 3.51 -16.68
N LEU A 14 -1.36 3.70 -15.77
CA LEU A 14 -1.06 4.05 -14.38
C LEU A 14 -0.26 2.97 -13.65
N MET A 15 -0.50 1.68 -13.93
CA MET A 15 0.29 0.57 -13.37
C MET A 15 1.71 0.59 -13.91
N MET A 16 1.91 0.85 -15.21
CA MET A 16 3.25 1.00 -15.78
C MET A 16 4.04 2.12 -15.09
N LEU A 17 3.42 3.28 -14.87
CA LEU A 17 4.06 4.37 -14.11
C LEU A 17 4.41 3.94 -12.68
N GLU A 18 3.52 3.24 -11.99
CA GLU A 18 3.79 2.76 -10.64
C GLU A 18 4.94 1.77 -10.56
N VAL A 19 5.05 0.85 -11.52
CA VAL A 19 6.19 -0.08 -11.57
C VAL A 19 7.50 0.71 -11.73
N THR A 20 7.52 1.76 -12.56
CA THR A 20 8.72 2.60 -12.67
C THR A 20 9.04 3.34 -11.37
N ARG A 21 8.02 3.79 -10.61
CA ARG A 21 8.18 4.41 -9.29
C ARG A 21 8.64 3.40 -8.24
N LEU A 22 8.14 2.17 -8.28
CA LEU A 22 8.51 1.09 -7.36
C LEU A 22 10.01 0.78 -7.43
N ILE A 23 10.57 0.76 -8.65
CA ILE A 23 11.99 0.50 -8.90
C ILE A 23 12.84 1.70 -8.47
N ARG A 24 12.41 2.93 -8.78
CA ARG A 24 13.16 4.16 -8.47
C ARG A 24 13.01 4.66 -7.04
N GLY A 25 12.05 4.14 -6.28
CA GLY A 25 11.76 4.57 -4.91
C GLY A 25 12.99 4.42 -3.99
N PRO A 26 13.52 5.52 -3.42
CA PRO A 26 14.73 5.49 -2.59
C PRO A 26 14.46 4.93 -1.18
N TYR A 27 13.25 5.15 -0.65
CA TYR A 27 12.86 4.72 0.69
C TYR A 27 12.02 3.45 0.64
N ALA A 28 12.25 2.55 1.60
CA ALA A 28 11.45 1.34 1.73
C ALA A 28 9.96 1.64 1.97
N ALA A 29 9.65 2.73 2.69
CA ALA A 29 8.27 3.19 2.90
C ALA A 29 7.57 3.61 1.58
N ASP A 30 8.27 4.29 0.66
CA ASP A 30 7.70 4.68 -0.64
C ASP A 30 7.33 3.45 -1.47
N ARG A 31 8.19 2.41 -1.43
CA ARG A 31 7.91 1.14 -2.11
C ARG A 31 6.67 0.44 -1.56
N ILE A 32 6.49 0.43 -0.24
CA ILE A 32 5.31 -0.17 0.40
C ILE A 32 4.02 0.53 -0.06
N VAL A 33 4.02 1.87 -0.11
CA VAL A 33 2.86 2.64 -0.59
C VAL A 33 2.55 2.33 -2.05
N VAL A 34 3.59 2.20 -2.90
CA VAL A 34 3.42 1.85 -4.32
C VAL A 34 2.83 0.44 -4.50
N VAL A 35 3.27 -0.55 -3.70
CA VAL A 35 2.71 -1.91 -3.74
C VAL A 35 1.24 -1.93 -3.34
N ASN A 36 0.86 -1.16 -2.32
CA ASN A 36 -0.54 -1.03 -1.91
C ASN A 36 -1.40 -0.40 -3.02
N SER A 37 -0.91 0.67 -3.66
CA SER A 37 -1.62 1.27 -4.80
C SER A 37 -1.74 0.33 -6.00
N LEU A 38 -0.70 -0.46 -6.30
CA LEU A 38 -0.78 -1.50 -7.34
C LEU A 38 -1.87 -2.54 -7.02
N THR A 39 -1.95 -2.98 -5.76
CA THR A 39 -2.96 -3.95 -5.32
C THR A 39 -4.38 -3.44 -5.58
N THR A 40 -4.69 -2.18 -5.22
CA THR A 40 -6.02 -1.60 -5.46
C THR A 40 -6.42 -1.54 -6.93
N LYS A 41 -5.45 -1.37 -7.84
CA LYS A 41 -5.68 -1.38 -9.29
C LYS A 41 -5.93 -2.79 -9.83
N ILE A 42 -5.21 -3.79 -9.31
CA ILE A 42 -5.49 -5.20 -9.61
C ILE A 42 -6.93 -5.53 -9.21
N CYS A 43 -7.33 -5.18 -7.99
CA CYS A 43 -8.70 -5.37 -7.50
C CYS A 43 -9.73 -4.68 -8.40
N THR A 44 -9.45 -3.45 -8.83
CA THR A 44 -10.33 -2.69 -9.74
C THR A 44 -10.51 -3.41 -11.09
N ILE A 45 -9.44 -3.97 -11.67
CA ILE A 45 -9.51 -4.74 -12.92
C ILE A 45 -10.37 -6.00 -12.74
N ILE A 46 -10.21 -6.71 -11.62
CA ILE A 46 -10.99 -7.92 -11.33
C ILE A 46 -12.48 -7.58 -11.13
N LEU A 47 -12.79 -6.52 -10.39
CA LEU A 47 -14.17 -5.99 -10.25
C LEU A 47 -14.78 -5.64 -11.60
N LEU A 48 -14.00 -5.06 -12.50
CA LEU A 48 -14.44 -4.71 -13.85
C LEU A 48 -14.78 -5.95 -14.68
N LEU A 49 -13.97 -7.01 -14.55
CA LEU A 49 -14.22 -8.31 -15.17
C LEU A 49 -15.49 -8.97 -14.62
N ALA A 50 -15.69 -8.90 -13.30
CA ALA A 50 -16.91 -9.38 -12.65
C ALA A 50 -18.17 -8.73 -13.24
N PHE A 51 -18.11 -7.40 -13.41
CA PHE A 51 -19.19 -6.62 -14.00
C PHE A 51 -19.43 -6.97 -15.48
N LEU A 52 -18.36 -7.15 -16.27
CA LEU A 52 -18.46 -7.52 -17.69
C LEU A 52 -19.05 -8.90 -17.91
N GLN A 53 -18.65 -9.87 -17.10
CA GLN A 53 -19.09 -11.25 -17.22
C GLN A 53 -20.43 -11.49 -16.51
N ASN A 54 -20.97 -10.47 -15.83
CA ASN A 54 -22.19 -10.55 -15.02
C ASN A 54 -22.13 -11.70 -14.00
N ASN A 55 -20.91 -11.97 -13.51
CA ASN A 55 -20.62 -13.08 -12.61
C ASN A 55 -19.97 -12.52 -11.35
N PHE A 56 -20.70 -12.57 -10.24
CA PHE A 56 -20.25 -12.02 -8.97
C PHE A 56 -19.27 -12.93 -8.21
N SER A 57 -19.02 -14.17 -8.65
CA SER A 57 -18.04 -15.06 -8.01
C SER A 57 -16.61 -14.49 -8.03
N PHE A 58 -16.31 -13.53 -8.90
CA PHE A 58 -15.02 -12.82 -8.88
C PHE A 58 -14.86 -11.86 -7.68
N ILE A 59 -15.95 -11.46 -7.02
CA ILE A 59 -15.88 -10.58 -5.84
C ILE A 59 -15.16 -11.29 -4.68
N ASP A 60 -15.34 -12.61 -4.54
CA ASP A 60 -14.66 -13.39 -3.51
C ASP A 60 -13.13 -13.30 -3.66
N VAL A 61 -12.65 -13.39 -4.90
CA VAL A 61 -11.22 -13.23 -5.24
C VAL A 61 -10.73 -11.83 -4.87
N VAL A 62 -11.53 -10.79 -5.14
CA VAL A 62 -11.18 -9.39 -4.84
C VAL A 62 -11.06 -9.14 -3.34
N ILE A 63 -11.99 -9.68 -2.55
CA ILE A 63 -11.97 -9.54 -1.10
C ILE A 63 -10.70 -10.19 -0.54
N VAL A 64 -10.37 -11.42 -0.98
CA VAL A 64 -9.15 -12.11 -0.56
C VAL A 64 -7.90 -11.33 -0.96
N PHE A 65 -7.84 -10.82 -2.20
CA PHE A 65 -6.68 -10.07 -2.69
C PHE A 65 -6.48 -8.75 -1.91
N THR A 66 -7.58 -8.06 -1.60
CA THR A 66 -7.55 -6.81 -0.83
C THR A 66 -7.09 -7.06 0.61
N LEU A 67 -7.62 -8.09 1.27
CA LEU A 67 -7.20 -8.46 2.62
C LEU A 67 -5.74 -8.93 2.67
N CYS A 68 -5.31 -9.73 1.68
CA CYS A 68 -3.93 -10.18 1.58
C CYS A 68 -2.96 -9.01 1.38
N GLY A 69 -3.28 -8.07 0.48
CA GLY A 69 -2.46 -6.88 0.27
C GLY A 69 -2.38 -5.98 1.50
N LEU A 70 -3.48 -5.83 2.23
CA LEU A 70 -3.50 -5.08 3.49
C LEU A 70 -2.62 -5.75 4.56
N VAL A 71 -2.80 -7.05 4.79
CA VAL A 71 -2.03 -7.82 5.78
C VAL A 71 -0.54 -7.82 5.42
N GLY A 72 -0.20 -8.02 4.14
CA GLY A 72 1.19 -7.97 3.67
C GLY A 72 1.84 -6.59 3.89
N THR A 73 1.08 -5.52 3.65
CA THR A 73 1.53 -4.14 3.93
C THR A 73 1.79 -3.93 5.42
N ILE A 74 0.85 -4.34 6.29
CA ILE A 74 1.00 -4.22 7.74
C ILE A 74 2.19 -5.04 8.25
N ALA A 75 2.36 -6.28 7.76
CA ALA A 75 3.47 -7.15 8.13
C ALA A 75 4.82 -6.53 7.74
N THR A 76 4.91 -5.99 6.53
CA THR A 76 6.12 -5.30 6.06
C THR A 76 6.41 -4.05 6.90
N LEU A 77 5.37 -3.30 7.28
CA LEU A 77 5.52 -2.11 8.11
C LEU A 77 6.00 -2.46 9.52
N ARG A 78 5.47 -3.54 10.12
CA ARG A 78 5.96 -4.04 11.42
C ARG A 78 7.42 -4.49 11.37
N PHE A 79 7.89 -4.98 10.22
CA PHE A 79 9.29 -5.35 10.04
C PHE A 79 10.21 -4.11 9.90
N LEU A 80 9.74 -3.05 9.25
CA LEU A 80 10.50 -1.80 9.12
C LEU A 80 10.56 -1.00 10.43
N LEU A 81 9.49 -1.05 11.23
CA LEU A 81 9.41 -0.28 12.47
C LEU A 81 10.16 -0.99 13.60
N PRO A 82 11.03 -0.29 14.35
CA PRO A 82 11.68 -0.88 15.51
C PRO A 82 10.64 -1.18 16.60
N VAL A 83 10.54 -2.45 16.99
CA VAL A 83 9.58 -2.97 17.98
C VAL A 83 9.71 -2.30 19.36
N ASN A 84 10.87 -1.72 19.67
CA ASN A 84 11.16 -1.11 20.96
C ASN A 84 10.71 0.36 21.02
N HIS A 85 9.39 0.58 20.96
CA HIS A 85 8.81 1.90 21.24
C HIS A 85 9.21 2.41 22.63
N GLU A 86 9.36 1.51 23.60
CA GLU A 86 9.83 1.85 24.96
C GLU A 86 11.23 2.46 24.95
N LYS A 87 12.18 1.91 24.18
CA LYS A 87 13.55 2.46 24.12
C LYS A 87 13.63 3.74 23.30
N ALA A 88 12.82 3.85 22.24
CA ALA A 88 12.74 5.08 21.46
C ALA A 88 12.13 6.21 22.28
N VAL A 89 11.04 5.95 23.00
CA VAL A 89 10.37 6.92 23.87
C VAL A 89 11.22 7.24 25.09
N ALA A 90 11.88 6.26 25.72
CA ALA A 90 12.81 6.51 26.81
C ALA A 90 13.99 7.39 26.37
N LYS A 91 14.58 7.12 25.19
CA LYS A 91 15.65 7.94 24.63
C LYS A 91 15.19 9.37 24.35
N LEU A 92 13.94 9.55 23.90
CA LEU A 92 13.38 10.88 23.71
C LEU A 92 13.11 11.57 25.05
N ALA A 93 12.56 10.86 26.03
CA ALA A 93 12.32 11.39 27.38
C ALA A 93 13.63 11.85 28.05
N ASP A 94 14.71 11.09 27.89
CA ASP A 94 16.04 11.46 28.36
C ASP A 94 16.58 12.70 27.65
N ILE A 95 16.33 12.83 26.33
CA ILE A 95 16.70 14.03 25.58
C ILE A 95 15.90 15.24 26.07
N TYR A 96 14.58 15.13 26.23
CA TYR A 96 13.73 16.21 26.76
C TYR A 96 14.13 16.64 28.18
N ALA A 97 14.53 15.70 29.04
CA ALA A 97 15.05 16.00 30.37
C ALA A 97 16.36 16.82 30.33
N GLN A 98 17.14 16.70 29.26
CA GLN A 98 18.39 17.46 29.07
C GLN A 98 18.19 18.81 28.39
N THR A 99 17.18 18.97 27.52
CA THR A 99 16.88 20.23 26.82
C THR A 99 15.95 21.18 27.57
N THR A 100 15.32 20.73 28.67
CA THR A 100 14.52 21.62 29.51
C THR A 100 15.48 22.52 30.31
N PRO A 101 15.47 23.86 30.11
CA PRO A 101 16.30 24.75 30.90
C PRO A 101 15.90 24.59 32.37
N LYS A 102 16.91 24.29 33.19
CA LYS A 102 16.76 24.19 34.63
C LYS A 102 16.71 25.62 35.16
N ASP A 103 15.49 26.11 35.37
CA ASP A 103 15.24 27.36 36.10
C ASP A 103 16.03 27.38 37.43
#